data_AF-A0A972LJB8-F1
#
_entry.id   AF-A0A972LJB8-F1
#
_cell.length_a   1.000
_cell.length_b   1.000
_cell.length_c   1.000
_cell.angle_alpha   90.00
_cell.angle_beta   90.00
_cell.angle_gamma   90.00
#
_symmetry.space_group_name_H-M   'P 1'
#
loop_
_entity.id
_entity.type
_entity.pdbx_description
1 polymer ?
#
loop_
_entity_poly.entity_id
_entity_poly.type
_entity_poly.pdbx_seq_one_letter_code
_entity_poly.pdbx_strand_id
1 'polypeptide(L)'
;MNRRFFSSLTSYFKIATLLCLGLILPPALGISKTHAETRPQHFQFERLNKNYENIAPKIKEVQSGPLIIRLSSPEHQLTLHSHGLEIQPVGGNNIHKIKLSAEIEGTGRLLAEIDLLGLRQTIKDRFQIPRQKKQLTGEVRVDRETAGYRITPIKIPKSISIIIQSDLGLQLVLWCKALPL
;
A
#
# COMPACT_ATOMS: atom_id res chain seq x y z
N MET A 1 22.77 -16.30 57.15
CA MET A 1 22.77 -15.08 57.99
C MET A 1 21.64 -14.17 57.49
N ASN A 2 20.50 -14.14 58.19
CA ASN A 2 20.09 -13.09 59.17
C ASN A 2 19.87 -11.73 58.48
N ARG A 3 18.70 -11.06 58.53
CA ARG A 3 17.66 -10.82 59.57
C ARG A 3 16.32 -10.55 58.83
N ARG A 4 15.09 -10.96 59.16
CA ARG A 4 14.22 -10.96 60.36
C ARG A 4 13.90 -9.60 61.00
N PHE A 5 12.59 -9.44 61.30
CA PHE A 5 11.87 -8.49 62.18
C PHE A 5 11.29 -7.20 61.52
N PHE A 6 10.06 -6.72 61.81
CA PHE A 6 9.12 -6.92 62.94
C PHE A 6 7.64 -6.60 62.58
N SER A 7 6.72 -7.25 63.32
CA SER A 7 5.33 -6.88 63.77
C SER A 7 4.27 -6.44 62.76
N SER A 8 3.13 -7.10 62.56
CA SER A 8 2.02 -7.48 63.47
C SER A 8 1.32 -6.31 64.19
N LEU A 9 0.09 -5.98 63.81
CA LEU A 9 -0.98 -5.75 64.78
C LEU A 9 -2.37 -5.85 64.13
N THR A 10 -3.19 -6.62 64.83
CA THR A 10 -4.59 -6.99 64.66
C THR A 10 -5.56 -5.82 64.75
N SER A 11 -6.71 -5.91 64.10
CA SER A 11 -8.00 -5.72 64.79
C SER A 11 -9.18 -6.28 64.00
N TYR A 12 -9.91 -7.13 64.71
CA TYR A 12 -11.23 -7.66 64.40
C TYR A 12 -12.27 -6.54 64.39
N PHE A 13 -13.16 -6.52 63.41
CA PHE A 13 -14.51 -5.99 63.60
C PHE A 13 -15.51 -6.92 62.91
N LYS A 14 -16.18 -7.74 63.72
CA LYS A 14 -17.43 -8.41 63.38
C LYS A 14 -18.55 -7.41 63.62
N ILE A 15 -19.33 -7.06 62.60
CA ILE A 15 -20.70 -6.59 62.77
C ILE A 15 -21.59 -7.44 61.87
N ALA A 16 -22.51 -8.12 62.54
CA ALA A 16 -23.55 -8.96 61.98
C ALA A 16 -24.74 -8.11 61.51
N THR A 17 -25.66 -8.79 60.80
CA THR A 17 -27.08 -8.41 60.56
C THR A 17 -27.25 -7.26 59.54
N LEU A 18 -28.18 -7.28 58.57
CA LEU A 18 -29.56 -7.75 58.60
C LEU A 18 -30.06 -7.99 57.16
N LEU A 19 -30.97 -8.95 57.00
CA LEU A 19 -31.85 -9.15 55.85
C LEU A 19 -32.45 -7.83 55.34
N CYS A 20 -32.44 -7.62 54.01
CA CYS A 20 -33.59 -7.00 53.36
C CYS A 20 -33.83 -7.67 52.00
N LEU A 21 -34.99 -8.31 51.96
CA LEU A 21 -35.66 -8.98 50.86
C LEU A 21 -36.20 -7.93 49.88
N GLY A 22 -36.07 -8.17 48.58
CA GLY A 22 -36.90 -7.53 47.56
C GLY A 22 -36.19 -6.51 46.67
N LEU A 23 -35.52 -6.98 45.61
CA LEU A 23 -35.27 -6.16 44.42
C LEU A 23 -35.70 -6.95 43.17
N ILE A 24 -36.78 -6.41 42.61
CA ILE A 24 -37.44 -6.68 41.34
C ILE A 24 -36.41 -6.86 40.23
N LEU A 25 -36.40 -8.01 39.55
CA LEU A 25 -35.66 -8.21 38.30
C LEU A 25 -36.45 -7.56 37.15
N PRO A 26 -35.96 -6.49 36.49
CA PRO A 26 -36.49 -6.12 35.18
C PRO A 26 -35.99 -7.10 34.10
N PRO A 27 -36.79 -7.35 33.05
CA PRO A 27 -36.45 -8.27 31.99
C PRO A 27 -35.41 -7.66 31.05
N ALA A 28 -34.49 -8.53 30.60
CA ALA A 28 -33.80 -8.49 29.32
C ALA A 28 -33.43 -7.09 28.78
N LEU A 29 -32.29 -6.56 29.23
CA LEU A 29 -31.49 -5.67 28.39
C LEU A 29 -30.97 -6.50 27.21
N GLY A 30 -31.73 -6.52 26.12
CA GLY A 30 -31.23 -6.90 24.81
C GLY A 30 -30.07 -5.97 24.47
N ILE A 31 -28.85 -6.45 24.67
CA ILE A 31 -27.64 -5.83 24.14
C ILE A 31 -27.75 -5.97 22.62
N SER A 32 -28.43 -5.01 22.01
CA SER A 32 -28.37 -4.79 20.58
C SER A 32 -26.89 -4.56 20.29
N LYS A 33 -26.24 -5.53 19.64
CA LYS A 33 -24.93 -5.32 19.03
C LYS A 33 -25.16 -4.28 17.95
N THR A 34 -25.13 -3.00 18.32
CA THR A 34 -24.94 -1.90 17.40
C THR A 34 -23.65 -2.22 16.67
N HIS A 35 -23.80 -2.74 15.45
CA HIS A 35 -22.72 -2.88 14.50
C HIS A 35 -22.31 -1.44 14.19
N ALA A 36 -21.36 -0.92 14.99
CA ALA A 36 -20.81 0.40 14.77
C ALA A 36 -20.27 0.41 13.34
N GLU A 37 -20.89 1.20 12.47
CA GLU A 37 -20.38 1.44 11.13
C GLU A 37 -18.98 2.06 11.28
N THR A 38 -17.96 1.22 11.17
CA THR A 38 -16.57 1.67 11.21
C THR A 38 -16.31 2.53 9.99
N ARG A 39 -16.25 3.84 10.21
CA ARG A 39 -15.88 4.83 9.20
C ARG A 39 -14.49 4.52 8.65
N PRO A 40 -14.26 4.71 7.33
CA PRO A 40 -12.92 4.62 6.77
C PRO A 40 -11.95 5.53 7.51
N GLN A 41 -10.77 5.01 7.83
CA GLN A 41 -9.68 5.79 8.39
C GLN A 41 -8.79 6.26 7.25
N HIS A 42 -8.47 7.56 7.24
CA HIS A 42 -7.62 8.18 6.22
C HIS A 42 -6.24 8.49 6.79
N PHE A 43 -5.20 8.06 6.10
CA PHE A 43 -3.81 8.27 6.49
C PHE A 43 -3.05 9.01 5.39
N GLN A 44 -2.21 9.96 5.81
CA GLN A 44 -1.28 10.70 4.97
C GLN A 44 0.06 10.81 5.67
N PHE A 45 1.15 10.71 4.89
CA PHE A 45 2.51 10.70 5.39
C PHE A 45 3.36 11.68 4.59
N GLU A 46 3.41 12.96 4.98
CA GLU A 46 4.09 14.03 4.22
C GLU A 46 5.51 13.68 3.76
N ARG A 47 6.24 12.84 4.51
CA ARG A 47 7.59 12.38 4.17
C ARG A 47 7.68 11.57 2.87
N LEU A 48 6.56 11.05 2.38
CA LEU A 48 6.47 10.35 1.09
C LEU A 48 6.30 11.33 -0.08
N ASN A 49 5.82 12.55 0.16
CA ASN A 49 5.64 13.54 -0.89
C ASN A 49 7.00 14.17 -1.25
N LYS A 50 7.67 13.60 -2.25
CA LYS A 50 9.01 14.03 -2.68
C LYS A 50 9.35 13.54 -4.08
N ASN A 51 10.54 13.93 -4.52
CA ASN A 51 11.16 13.43 -5.73
C ASN A 51 11.86 12.10 -5.44
N TYR A 52 11.65 11.15 -6.33
CA TYR A 52 12.27 9.83 -6.36
C TYR A 52 13.07 9.71 -7.64
N GLU A 53 14.34 9.35 -7.50
CA GLU A 53 15.28 9.18 -8.60
C GLU A 53 15.74 7.73 -8.64
N ASN A 54 16.19 7.25 -9.80
CA ASN A 54 16.77 5.91 -9.96
C ASN A 54 15.83 4.75 -9.54
N ILE A 55 14.53 4.94 -9.72
CA ILE A 55 13.50 3.88 -9.73
C ILE A 55 13.77 2.87 -10.85
N ALA A 56 14.69 1.94 -10.64
CA ALA A 56 15.13 0.94 -11.63
C ALA A 56 13.96 0.28 -12.39
N PRO A 57 13.70 0.68 -13.64
CA PRO A 57 12.63 0.10 -14.42
C PRO A 57 13.18 -1.18 -15.06
N LYS A 58 12.72 -2.33 -14.60
CA LYS A 58 13.02 -3.60 -15.27
C LYS A 58 12.12 -3.71 -16.50
N ILE A 59 12.63 -3.29 -17.66
CA ILE A 59 11.92 -3.41 -18.94
C ILE A 59 12.35 -4.73 -19.58
N LYS A 60 11.38 -5.54 -20.01
CA LYS A 60 11.66 -6.79 -20.72
C LYS A 60 12.02 -6.48 -22.18
N GLU A 61 12.95 -7.26 -22.73
CA GLU A 61 13.28 -7.25 -24.16
C GLU A 61 12.05 -7.63 -24.99
N VAL A 62 11.89 -6.98 -26.15
CA VAL A 62 10.87 -7.30 -27.15
C VAL A 62 11.58 -7.94 -28.34
N GLN A 63 11.13 -9.14 -28.73
CA GLN A 63 11.67 -9.89 -29.86
C GLN A 63 10.54 -10.16 -30.87
N SER A 64 10.79 -9.87 -32.15
CA SER A 64 9.85 -10.13 -33.24
C SER A 64 10.64 -10.55 -34.50
N GLY A 65 10.65 -11.86 -34.80
CA GLY A 65 11.47 -12.41 -35.88
C GLY A 65 12.97 -12.09 -35.69
N PRO A 66 13.66 -11.53 -36.71
CA PRO A 66 15.07 -11.12 -36.59
C PRO A 66 15.28 -9.76 -35.89
N LEU A 67 14.19 -9.07 -35.51
CA LEU A 67 14.24 -7.78 -34.84
C LEU A 67 14.28 -7.98 -33.32
N ILE A 68 15.29 -7.42 -32.68
CA ILE A 68 15.42 -7.36 -31.23
C ILE A 68 15.41 -5.90 -30.79
N ILE A 69 14.53 -5.56 -29.85
CA ILE A 69 14.44 -4.23 -29.25
C ILE A 69 14.68 -4.35 -27.75
N ARG A 70 15.76 -3.72 -27.28
CA ARG A 70 16.07 -3.56 -25.86
C ARG A 70 15.76 -2.15 -25.42
N LEU A 71 14.81 -2.04 -24.51
CA LEU A 71 14.43 -0.77 -23.91
C LEU A 71 15.10 -0.62 -22.55
N SER A 72 15.69 0.55 -22.31
CA SER A 72 16.18 0.94 -21.01
C SER A 72 15.83 2.38 -20.70
N SER A 73 15.76 2.72 -19.42
CA SER A 73 15.60 4.10 -18.96
C SER A 73 16.67 4.41 -17.92
N PRO A 74 17.83 4.93 -18.35
CA PRO A 74 18.99 5.13 -17.46
C PRO A 74 18.78 6.28 -16.48
N GLU A 75 17.92 7.24 -16.82
CA GLU A 75 17.64 8.43 -16.04
C GLU A 75 16.12 8.58 -15.96
N HIS A 76 15.57 8.63 -14.75
CA HIS A 76 14.16 8.88 -14.53
C HIS A 76 13.95 9.48 -13.14
N GLN A 77 12.99 10.38 -13.10
CA GLN A 77 12.56 11.09 -11.90
C GLN A 77 11.05 11.00 -11.80
N LEU A 78 10.55 10.68 -10.62
CA LEU A 78 9.13 10.66 -10.32
C LEU A 78 8.88 11.52 -9.08
N THR A 79 7.98 12.48 -9.21
CA THR A 79 7.51 13.33 -8.13
C THR A 79 6.18 12.79 -7.63
N LEU A 80 6.13 12.44 -6.34
CA LEU A 80 4.88 12.14 -5.65
C LEU A 80 4.38 13.44 -5.00
N HIS A 81 3.33 14.02 -5.57
CA HIS A 81 2.75 15.28 -5.09
C HIS A 81 1.86 15.07 -3.87
N SER A 82 1.02 14.04 -3.94
CA SER A 82 0.11 13.68 -2.85
C SER A 82 -0.13 12.19 -2.84
N HIS A 83 -0.44 11.67 -1.66
CA HIS A 83 -0.92 10.31 -1.50
C HIS A 83 -1.93 10.25 -0.36
N GLY A 84 -2.74 9.19 -0.35
CA GLY A 84 -3.69 8.93 0.71
C GLY A 84 -3.99 7.45 0.80
N LEU A 85 -4.04 6.94 2.02
CA LEU A 85 -4.43 5.57 2.31
C LEU A 85 -5.73 5.58 3.09
N GLU A 86 -6.79 5.10 2.46
CA GLU A 86 -8.05 4.80 3.14
C GLU A 86 -8.04 3.34 3.57
N ILE A 87 -8.34 3.07 4.84
CA ILE A 87 -8.45 1.72 5.40
C ILE A 87 -9.84 1.55 5.99
N GLN A 88 -10.54 0.48 5.60
CA GLN A 88 -11.87 0.15 6.09
C GLN A 88 -11.92 -1.31 6.56
N PRO A 89 -12.33 -1.59 7.81
CA PRO A 89 -12.51 -2.95 8.29
C PRO A 89 -13.56 -3.72 7.48
N VAL A 90 -13.28 -4.99 7.19
CA VAL A 90 -14.18 -5.92 6.49
C VAL A 90 -14.46 -7.09 7.43
N GLY A 91 -15.25 -6.85 8.49
CA GLY A 91 -15.83 -7.86 9.39
C GLY A 91 -14.89 -8.91 10.02
N GLY A 92 -14.89 -9.02 11.35
CA GLY A 92 -14.53 -10.23 12.14
C GLY A 92 -13.10 -10.81 12.09
N ASN A 93 -12.33 -10.61 11.02
CA ASN A 93 -11.13 -11.39 10.72
C ASN A 93 -9.86 -10.55 10.54
N ASN A 94 -9.82 -9.33 11.11
CA ASN A 94 -8.72 -8.37 10.92
C ASN A 94 -8.39 -8.07 9.44
N ILE A 95 -9.34 -8.30 8.54
CA ILE A 95 -9.20 -7.98 7.12
C ILE A 95 -9.70 -6.56 6.92
N HIS A 96 -8.95 -5.79 6.16
CA HIS A 96 -9.27 -4.42 5.81
C HIS A 96 -9.21 -4.24 4.30
N LYS A 97 -10.23 -3.56 3.75
CA LYS A 97 -10.16 -2.97 2.42
C LYS A 97 -9.25 -1.76 2.49
N ILE A 98 -8.36 -1.65 1.52
CA ILE A 98 -7.50 -0.50 1.35
C ILE A 98 -7.78 0.18 0.02
N LYS A 99 -7.67 1.49 0.01
CA LYS A 99 -7.63 2.31 -1.18
C LYS A 99 -6.45 3.28 -1.04
N LEU A 100 -5.41 3.01 -1.81
CA LEU A 100 -4.26 3.87 -1.97
C LEU A 100 -4.52 4.81 -3.15
N SER A 101 -4.41 6.10 -2.91
CA SER A 101 -4.42 7.13 -3.95
C SER A 101 -3.06 7.80 -4.00
N ALA A 102 -2.60 8.14 -5.20
CA ALA A 102 -1.34 8.83 -5.42
C ALA A 102 -1.49 9.79 -6.60
N GLU A 103 -0.94 10.98 -6.49
CA GLU A 103 -0.80 11.92 -7.59
C GLU A 103 0.66 12.03 -7.97
N ILE A 104 0.97 11.61 -9.18
CA ILE A 104 2.35 11.44 -9.65
C ILE A 104 2.58 12.23 -10.92
N GLU A 105 3.81 12.68 -11.08
CA GLU A 105 4.35 13.33 -12.27
C GLU A 105 5.81 12.88 -12.41
N GLY A 106 6.40 13.02 -13.58
CA GLY A 106 7.80 12.66 -13.73
C GLY A 106 8.33 12.87 -15.13
N THR A 107 9.61 12.60 -15.29
CA THR A 107 10.30 12.67 -16.56
C THR A 107 11.39 11.62 -16.60
N GLY A 108 11.91 11.33 -17.78
CA GLY A 108 13.10 10.51 -17.89
C GLY A 108 13.62 10.43 -19.31
N ARG A 109 14.65 9.60 -19.48
CA ARG A 109 15.22 9.23 -20.77
C ARG A 109 14.86 7.80 -21.08
N LEU A 110 14.55 7.56 -22.34
CA LEU A 110 14.35 6.24 -22.91
C LEU A 110 15.47 5.98 -23.91
N LEU A 111 16.04 4.78 -23.87
CA LEU A 111 16.98 4.27 -24.86
C LEU A 111 16.38 3.01 -25.46
N ALA A 112 16.27 2.98 -26.80
CA ALA A 112 15.99 1.78 -27.55
C ALA A 112 17.26 1.36 -28.29
N GLU A 113 17.77 0.17 -27.98
CA GLU A 113 18.76 -0.51 -28.79
C GLU A 113 18.03 -1.49 -29.70
N ILE A 114 18.20 -1.30 -31.00
CA ILE A 114 17.56 -2.07 -32.06
C ILE A 114 18.64 -2.89 -32.74
N ASP A 115 18.43 -4.20 -32.84
CA ASP A 115 19.28 -5.11 -33.59
C ASP A 115 18.42 -5.78 -34.67
N LEU A 116 18.77 -5.57 -35.94
CA LEU A 116 18.12 -6.20 -37.08
C LEU A 116 19.20 -6.86 -37.94
N LEU A 117 19.23 -8.19 -37.94
CA LEU A 117 20.22 -8.96 -38.71
C LEU A 117 21.67 -8.54 -38.43
N GLY A 118 21.99 -8.17 -37.18
CA GLY A 118 23.31 -7.71 -36.76
C GLY A 118 23.60 -6.22 -36.98
N LEU A 119 22.70 -5.49 -37.65
CA LEU A 119 22.76 -4.03 -37.71
C LEU A 119 22.19 -3.46 -36.42
N ARG A 120 23.04 -2.75 -35.67
CA ARG A 120 22.67 -2.14 -34.40
C ARG A 120 22.46 -0.64 -34.53
N GLN A 121 21.33 -0.17 -34.03
CA GLN A 121 21.01 1.24 -33.91
C GLN A 121 20.56 1.56 -32.49
N THR A 122 20.99 2.72 -31.97
CA THR A 122 20.49 3.24 -30.69
C THR A 122 19.68 4.50 -30.94
N ILE A 123 18.46 4.52 -30.42
CA ILE A 123 17.56 5.67 -30.46
C ILE A 123 17.33 6.15 -29.05
N LYS A 124 17.44 7.47 -28.87
CA LYS A 124 17.29 8.12 -27.56
C LYS A 124 16.09 9.03 -27.61
N ASP A 125 15.32 9.03 -26.53
CA ASP A 125 14.18 9.90 -26.38
C ASP A 125 14.06 10.39 -24.93
N ARG A 126 13.30 11.47 -24.75
CA ARG A 126 12.83 11.89 -23.43
C ARG A 126 11.36 11.54 -23.32
N PHE A 127 10.98 10.99 -22.18
CA PHE A 127 9.57 10.79 -21.88
C PHE A 127 9.13 11.69 -20.73
N GLN A 128 7.85 12.00 -20.75
CA GLN A 128 7.18 12.70 -19.67
C GLN A 128 6.07 11.82 -19.09
N ILE A 129 5.93 11.84 -17.78
CA ILE A 129 4.79 11.29 -17.06
C ILE A 129 3.93 12.51 -16.70
N PRO A 130 2.87 12.80 -17.47
CA PRO A 130 2.00 13.91 -17.13
C PRO A 130 1.40 13.69 -15.75
N ARG A 131 1.12 14.80 -15.06
CA ARG A 131 0.49 14.76 -13.74
C ARG A 131 -0.80 13.97 -13.80
N GLN A 132 -0.86 12.88 -13.04
CA GLN A 132 -1.99 11.95 -13.08
C GLN A 132 -2.26 11.35 -11.71
N LYS A 133 -3.54 11.19 -11.39
CA LYS A 133 -4.00 10.50 -10.18
C LYS A 133 -4.15 9.02 -10.47
N LYS A 134 -3.59 8.19 -9.58
CA LYS A 134 -3.69 6.74 -9.61
C LYS A 134 -4.33 6.25 -8.34
N GLN A 135 -5.11 5.20 -8.48
CA GLN A 135 -5.75 4.54 -7.37
C GLN A 135 -5.46 3.05 -7.46
N LEU A 136 -5.09 2.49 -6.33
CA LEU A 136 -4.95 1.06 -6.13
C LEU A 136 -5.91 0.66 -5.01
N THR A 137 -6.72 -0.36 -5.27
CA THR A 137 -7.61 -0.94 -4.27
C THR A 137 -7.17 -2.35 -3.96
N GLY A 138 -7.33 -2.77 -2.71
CA GLY A 138 -6.96 -4.11 -2.31
C GLY A 138 -7.45 -4.48 -0.93
N GLU A 139 -6.95 -5.60 -0.44
CA GLU A 139 -7.24 -6.13 0.89
C GLU A 139 -5.93 -6.48 1.61
N VAL A 140 -5.88 -6.15 2.89
CA VAL A 140 -4.77 -6.47 3.79
C VAL A 140 -5.32 -7.12 5.06
N ARG A 141 -4.51 -7.96 5.69
CA ARG A 141 -4.69 -8.37 7.08
C ARG A 141 -3.89 -7.45 7.98
N VAL A 142 -4.48 -6.96 9.07
CA VAL A 142 -3.80 -6.12 10.06
C VAL A 142 -3.82 -6.82 11.42
N ASP A 143 -2.70 -7.44 11.77
CA ASP A 143 -2.57 -8.17 13.03
C ASP A 143 -1.78 -7.34 14.04
N ARG A 144 -2.24 -7.30 15.30
CA ARG A 144 -1.52 -6.63 16.38
C ARG A 144 -0.41 -7.55 16.90
N GLU A 145 0.80 -7.01 17.01
CA GLU A 145 1.96 -7.68 17.58
C GLU A 145 2.50 -6.92 18.79
N THR A 146 3.42 -7.53 19.53
CA THR A 146 4.04 -6.92 20.71
C THR A 146 4.72 -5.58 20.41
N ALA A 147 5.31 -5.43 19.23
CA ALA A 147 6.02 -4.22 18.79
C ALA A 147 5.16 -3.24 17.95
N GLY A 148 3.88 -3.54 17.68
CA GLY A 148 3.04 -2.69 16.84
C GLY A 148 2.01 -3.47 16.02
N TYR A 149 1.96 -3.19 14.71
CA TYR A 149 1.03 -3.82 13.78
C TYR A 149 1.79 -4.47 12.63
N ARG A 150 1.40 -5.69 12.26
CA ARG A 150 1.82 -6.35 11.02
C ARG A 150 0.73 -6.19 9.98
N ILE A 151 1.09 -5.63 8.82
CA ILE A 151 0.21 -5.49 7.67
C ILE A 151 0.62 -6.51 6.60
N THR A 152 -0.27 -7.44 6.28
CA THR A 152 -0.02 -8.49 5.28
C THR A 152 -0.92 -8.30 4.07
N PRO A 153 -0.39 -8.09 2.85
CA PRO A 153 -1.18 -8.08 1.63
C PRO A 153 -1.95 -9.39 1.43
N ILE A 154 -3.27 -9.32 1.23
CA ILE A 154 -4.09 -10.47 0.82
C ILE A 154 -4.35 -10.39 -0.68
N LYS A 155 -4.88 -9.25 -1.13
CA LYS A 155 -5.25 -9.02 -2.52
C LYS A 155 -4.87 -7.60 -2.92
N ILE A 156 -3.69 -7.44 -3.50
CA ILE A 156 -3.17 -6.15 -3.97
C ILE A 156 -2.61 -6.33 -5.39
N PRO A 157 -2.93 -5.44 -6.35
CA PRO A 157 -2.28 -5.43 -7.65
C PRO A 157 -0.75 -5.33 -7.51
N LYS A 158 -0.01 -6.17 -8.22
CA LYS A 158 1.47 -6.18 -8.18
C LYS A 158 2.09 -4.92 -8.79
N SER A 159 1.34 -4.18 -9.60
CA SER A 159 1.79 -3.00 -10.31
C SER A 159 0.66 -1.99 -10.51
N ILE A 160 1.05 -0.74 -10.76
CA ILE A 160 0.16 0.35 -11.15
C ILE A 160 0.60 0.81 -12.54
N SER A 161 -0.34 0.92 -13.47
CA SER A 161 -0.05 1.42 -14.82
C SER A 161 -0.01 2.95 -14.82
N ILE A 162 1.09 3.50 -15.30
CA ILE A 162 1.28 4.94 -15.51
C ILE A 162 1.24 5.25 -17.01
N ILE A 163 0.68 6.40 -17.35
CA ILE A 163 0.68 6.88 -18.72
C ILE A 163 1.97 7.68 -18.91
N ILE A 164 2.71 7.37 -19.98
CA ILE A 164 3.91 8.09 -20.39
C ILE A 164 3.68 8.69 -21.78
N GLN A 165 4.29 9.84 -22.04
CA GLN A 165 4.34 10.49 -23.34
C GLN A 165 5.77 10.41 -23.86
N SER A 166 5.97 9.79 -25.03
CA SER A 166 7.27 9.55 -25.66
C SER A 166 7.09 9.38 -27.16
N ASP A 167 7.89 10.10 -27.94
CA ASP A 167 7.89 10.00 -29.40
C ASP A 167 8.45 8.64 -29.84
N LEU A 168 9.50 8.15 -29.17
CA LEU A 168 10.03 6.81 -29.39
C LEU A 168 9.01 5.73 -29.06
N GLY A 169 8.25 5.88 -27.97
CA GLY A 169 7.17 4.96 -27.64
C GLY A 169 6.13 4.86 -28.77
N LEU A 170 5.76 5.99 -29.38
CA LEU A 170 4.85 6.01 -30.53
C LEU A 170 5.47 5.35 -31.77
N GLN A 171 6.73 5.66 -32.08
CA GLN A 171 7.45 5.08 -33.22
C GLN A 171 7.58 3.55 -33.10
N LEU A 172 7.89 3.04 -31.91
CA LEU A 172 7.99 1.61 -31.66
C LEU A 172 6.66 0.88 -31.90
N VAL A 173 5.54 1.45 -31.45
CA VAL A 173 4.21 0.89 -31.71
C VAL A 173 3.92 0.84 -33.21
N LEU A 174 4.31 1.89 -33.95
CA LEU A 174 4.13 1.93 -35.41
C LEU A 174 5.00 0.87 -36.11
N TRP A 175 6.25 0.69 -35.70
CA TRP A 175 7.12 -0.35 -36.27
C TRP A 175 6.62 -1.76 -35.98
N CYS A 176 6.19 -2.04 -34.75
CA CYS A 176 5.60 -3.33 -34.40
C CYS A 176 4.33 -3.65 -35.21
N LYS A 177 3.57 -2.65 -35.65
CA LYS A 177 2.41 -2.83 -36.53
C LYS A 177 2.77 -3.02 -38.01
N ALA A 178 3.89 -2.44 -38.44
CA ALA A 178 4.34 -2.48 -39.84
C ALA A 178 5.08 -3.78 -40.20
N LEU A 179 5.53 -4.55 -39.20
CA LEU A 179 6.20 -5.83 -39.42
C LEU A 179 5.16 -6.92 -39.71
N PRO A 180 5.25 -7.63 -40.86
CA PRO A 180 4.45 -8.83 -41.07
C PRO A 180 4.88 -9.89 -40.05
N LEU A 181 3.92 -10.36 -39.26
CA LEU A 181 4.08 -11.53 -38.38
C LEU A 181 4.27 -12.81 -39.20
#